data_AF-A0A349JJA9-F1
#
_entry.id   AF-A0A349JJA9-F1
#
_cell.length_a   1.000
_cell.length_b   1.000
_cell.length_c   1.000
_cell.angle_alpha   90.00
_cell.angle_beta   90.00
_cell.angle_gamma   90.00
#
_symmetry.space_group_name_H-M   'P 1'
#
loop_
_entity.id
_entity.type
_entity.pdbx_description
1 polymer ?
#
loop_
_entity_poly.entity_id
_entity_poly.type
_entity_poly.pdbx_seq_one_letter_code
_entity_poly.pdbx_strand_id
1 'polypeptide(L)' 'VEILERVVRVGAFSTAARELGMSDITYNRGSLPLFDGSVFNADDPIGYLNNLKIKRDFTMAEVILDSGRRAA' A
#
# COMPACT_ATOMS: atom_id res chain seq x y z
N VAL A 1 -6.02 -2.15 5.14
CA VAL A 1 -5.12 -1.01 4.80
C VAL A 1 -4.44 -0.41 6.04
N GLU A 2 -4.95 -0.67 7.24
CA GLU A 2 -4.47 -0.15 8.53
C GLU A 2 -2.93 -0.14 8.76
N ILE A 3 -2.21 -1.19 8.35
CA ILE A 3 -0.74 -1.24 8.48
C ILE A 3 -0.05 -0.15 7.64
N LEU A 4 -0.50 0.06 6.40
CA LEU A 4 0.10 1.07 5.52
C LEU A 4 -0.12 2.47 6.09
N GLU A 5 -1.27 2.75 6.68
CA GLU A 5 -1.56 4.04 7.30
C GLU A 5 -0.74 4.27 8.57
N ARG A 6 -0.47 3.21 9.34
CA ARG A 6 0.40 3.29 10.53
C ARG A 6 1.87 3.51 10.19
N VAL A 7 2.36 2.88 9.12
CA VAL A 7 3.80 2.86 8.79
C VAL A 7 4.17 3.95 7.77
N VAL A 8 3.36 4.15 6.73
CA VAL A 8 3.66 5.09 5.64
C VAL A 8 3.23 6.50 6.04
N ARG A 9 4.19 7.34 6.43
CA ARG A 9 3.97 8.73 6.86
C ARG A 9 3.86 9.70 5.68
N VAL A 10 2.80 9.56 4.89
CA VAL A 10 2.53 10.42 3.71
C VAL A 10 2.51 11.91 4.09
N GLY A 11 1.95 12.26 5.25
CA GLY A 11 1.89 13.66 5.71
C GLY A 11 3.27 14.29 5.89
N ALA A 12 4.22 13.58 6.51
CA ALA A 12 5.58 14.08 6.70
C ALA A 12 6.30 14.31 5.36
N PHE A 13 6.13 13.38 4.42
CA PHE A 13 6.63 13.52 3.05
C PHE A 13 6.02 14.75 2.36
N SER A 14 4.70 14.91 2.39
CA SER A 14 4.00 16.03 1.73
C SER A 14 4.39 17.38 2.30
N THR A 15 4.60 17.48 3.62
CA THR A 15 5.07 18.72 4.25
C THR A 15 6.47 19.08 3.77
N ALA A 16 7.42 18.14 3.82
CA ALA A 16 8.79 18.37 3.37
C ALA A 16 8.85 18.74 1.88
N ALA A 17 8.11 18.02 1.02
CA ALA A 17 8.06 18.31 -0.41
C ALA A 17 7.55 19.74 -0.68
N ARG A 18 6.52 20.20 0.05
CA ARG A 18 6.01 21.57 -0.06
C ARG A 18 7.04 22.61 0.39
N GLU A 19 7.70 22.38 1.52
CA GLU A 19 8.72 23.30 2.04
C GLU A 19 9.94 23.42 1.11
N LEU A 20 10.27 22.36 0.37
CA LEU A 20 11.33 22.35 -0.64
C LEU A 20 10.88 22.88 -2.02
N GLY A 21 9.64 23.35 -2.15
CA GLY A 21 9.10 23.83 -3.44
C GLY A 21 8.80 22.73 -4.45
N MET A 22 8.75 21.46 -4.02
CA MET A 22 8.46 20.28 -4.85
C MET A 22 6.95 19.97 -4.83
N SER A 23 6.09 20.97 -5.07
CA SER A 23 4.64 20.87 -4.92
C SER A 23 3.96 19.91 -5.90
N ASP A 24 4.62 19.61 -7.02
CA ASP A 24 4.08 18.74 -8.07
C ASP A 24 4.31 17.25 -7.78
N ILE A 25 5.12 16.94 -6.77
CA ILE A 25 5.39 15.55 -6.39
C ILE A 25 4.28 15.08 -5.45
N THR A 26 3.54 14.08 -5.92
CA THR A 26 2.48 13.45 -5.15
C THR A 26 2.85 12.01 -4.81
N TYR A 27 2.40 11.56 -3.65
CA TYR A 27 2.47 10.15 -3.31
C TYR A 27 1.40 9.39 -4.09
N ASN A 28 1.82 8.64 -5.11
CA ASN A 28 0.93 7.85 -5.95
C ASN A 28 1.14 6.36 -5.67
N ARG A 29 0.05 5.64 -5.36
CA ARG A 29 0.04 4.16 -5.25
C ARG A 29 -0.51 3.48 -6.51
N GLY A 30 -0.65 4.21 -7.59
CA GLY A 30 -1.31 3.75 -8.81
C GLY A 30 -0.62 2.54 -9.44
N SER A 31 -1.10 2.19 -10.63
CA SER A 31 -0.65 0.98 -11.31
C SER A 31 0.85 0.98 -11.57
N LEU A 32 1.51 -0.16 -11.33
CA LEU A 32 2.93 -0.36 -11.58
C LEU A 32 3.13 -1.45 -12.63
N PRO A 33 3.62 -1.13 -13.85
CA PRO A 33 4.01 -2.12 -14.83
C PRO A 33 5.22 -2.92 -14.34
N LEU A 34 5.16 -4.25 -14.43
CA LEU A 34 6.24 -5.16 -14.08
C LEU A 34 6.97 -5.64 -15.34
N PHE A 35 8.18 -6.18 -15.14
CA PHE A 35 9.07 -6.59 -16.22
C PHE A 35 8.50 -7.71 -17.12
N ASP A 36 7.55 -8.49 -16.60
CA ASP A 36 6.90 -9.60 -17.30
C ASP A 36 5.64 -9.15 -18.08
N GLY A 37 5.38 -7.84 -18.13
CA GLY A 37 4.22 -7.25 -18.78
C GLY A 37 2.94 -7.26 -17.94
N SER A 38 2.97 -7.84 -16.74
CA SER A 38 1.85 -7.71 -15.80
C SER A 38 1.80 -6.29 -15.21
N VAL A 39 0.61 -5.89 -14.76
CA VAL A 39 0.40 -4.57 -14.14
C VAL A 39 -0.14 -4.79 -12.73
N PHE A 40 0.63 -4.38 -11.73
CA PHE A 40 0.15 -4.32 -10.36
C PHE A 40 -0.85 -3.18 -10.22
N ASN A 41 -2.03 -3.46 -9.67
CA ASN A 41 -3.05 -2.45 -9.37
C ASN A 41 -3.27 -2.37 -7.85
N ALA A 42 -2.91 -1.25 -7.22
CA ALA A 42 -3.09 -1.10 -5.78
C ALA A 42 -4.55 -0.80 -5.38
N ASP A 43 -5.40 -0.38 -6.31
CA ASP A 43 -6.83 -0.17 -6.06
C ASP A 43 -7.59 -1.51 -6.03
N ASP A 44 -7.08 -2.53 -6.73
CA ASP A 44 -7.58 -3.91 -6.69
C ASP A 44 -6.43 -4.92 -6.61
N PRO A 45 -5.77 -5.03 -5.43
CA PRO A 45 -4.65 -5.94 -5.25
C PRO A 45 -5.07 -7.41 -5.33
N ILE A 46 -6.34 -7.71 -5.04
CA ILE A 46 -6.86 -9.08 -5.06
C ILE A 46 -7.10 -9.53 -6.50
N GLY A 47 -7.67 -8.67 -7.35
CA GLY A 47 -7.75 -8.92 -8.79
C GLY A 47 -6.37 -9.14 -9.41
N TYR A 48 -5.37 -8.35 -9.03
CA TYR A 48 -3.99 -8.57 -9.45
C TYR A 48 -3.47 -9.96 -9.05
N LEU A 49 -3.58 -10.33 -7.76
CA LEU A 49 -3.12 -11.64 -7.27
C LEU A 49 -3.83 -12.79 -7.98
N ASN A 50 -5.14 -12.68 -8.21
CA ASN A 50 -5.92 -13.71 -8.90
C ASN A 50 -5.49 -13.94 -10.35
N ASN A 51 -4.94 -12.91 -11.01
CA ASN A 51 -4.47 -12.99 -12.39
C ASN A 51 -3.06 -13.58 -12.55
N LEU A 52 -2.33 -13.81 -11.45
CA LEU A 52 -1.01 -14.44 -11.50
C LEU A 52 -1.11 -15.92 -11.88
N LYS A 53 -0.29 -16.34 -12.86
CA LYS A 53 -0.22 -17.73 -13.34
C LYS A 53 0.32 -18.68 -12.27
N ILE A 54 1.33 -18.25 -11.53
CA ILE A 54 1.96 -19.02 -10.46
C ILE A 54 1.65 -18.31 -9.15
N LYS A 55 0.78 -18.91 -8.35
CA LYS A 55 0.34 -18.40 -7.04
C LYS A 55 -0.06 -19.56 -6.13
N ARG A 56 -0.20 -19.27 -4.84
CA ARG A 56 -0.85 -20.16 -3.88
C ARG A 56 -2.28 -19.69 -3.66
N ASP A 57 -3.17 -20.63 -3.36
CA ASP A 57 -4.49 -20.29 -2.88
C ASP A 57 -4.37 -19.52 -1.56
N PHE A 58 -5.24 -18.54 -1.37
CA PHE A 58 -5.24 -17.70 -0.17
C PHE A 58 -6.67 -17.42 0.26
N THR A 59 -6.82 -17.13 1.56
CA THR A 59 -8.06 -16.68 2.18
C THR A 59 -7.82 -15.36 2.87
N MET A 60 -8.79 -14.46 2.84
CA MET A 60 -8.72 -13.20 3.56
C MET A 60 -9.60 -13.24 4.81
N ALA A 61 -9.06 -12.72 5.90
CA ALA A 61 -9.79 -12.48 7.12
C ALA A 61 -9.40 -11.10 7.67
N GLU A 62 -10.35 -10.43 8.30
CA GLU A 62 -10.08 -9.20 9.03
C GLU A 62 -9.44 -9.54 10.38
N VAL A 63 -8.43 -8.76 10.77
CA VAL A 63 -7.70 -8.95 12.04
C VAL A 63 -7.72 -7.67 12.85
N ILE A 64 -8.02 -7.79 14.14
CA ILE A 64 -7.99 -6.67 15.08
C ILE A 64 -6.54 -6.43 15.52
N LEU A 65 -5.94 -5.34 15.06
CA LEU A 65 -4.52 -5.05 15.31
C LEU A 65 -4.22 -4.50 16.71
N ASP A 66 -5.19 -3.88 17.41
CA ASP A 66 -5.00 -3.29 18.75
C ASP A 66 -5.30 -4.24 19.92
N SER A 67 -5.44 -5.55 19.65
CA SER A 67 -5.82 -6.55 20.65
C SER A 67 -4.71 -6.89 21.67
N GLY A 68 -3.49 -6.39 21.49
CA GLY A 68 -2.30 -6.77 22.27
C GLY A 68 -1.71 -5.70 23.21
N ARG A 69 -2.27 -4.49 23.28
CA ARG A 69 -1.71 -3.46 24.17
C ARG A 69 -2.15 -3.72 25.61
N ARG A 70 -1.43 -4.57 26.34
CA ARG A 70 -1.45 -4.50 27.81
C ARG A 70 -1.03 -3.08 28.19
N ALA A 71 -1.97 -2.32 28.75
CA ALA A 71 -1.66 -1.09 29.44
C ALA A 71 -0.64 -1.44 30.54
N ALA A 72 0.56 -0.89 30.41
CA ALA A 72 1.56 -0.86 31.48
C ALA A 72 1.35 0.42 32.29
#